data_AF-A0A414RY35-F1
#
_entry.id   AF-A0A414RY35-F1
#
_cell.length_a   1.000
_cell.length_b   1.000
_cell.length_c   1.000
_cell.angle_alpha   90.00
_cell.angle_beta   90.00
_cell.angle_gamma   90.00
#
_symmetry.space_group_name_H-M   'P 1'
#
loop_
_entity.id
_entity.type
_entity.pdbx_description
1 polymer ?
#
loop_
_entity_poly.entity_id
_entity_poly.type
_entity_poly.pdbx_seq_one_letter_code
_entity_poly.pdbx_strand_id
1 'polypeptide(L)'
;MEEKGTIHIHLLTELTGNLYSEESEWEEDWSESDEYGMPLDGTELADYEEVIREELKRYGEDDLMQYFDGSESIQGKIQSAVVTIENKDGILYGCTKLELNELLSQEELQEFTEYITGQYSDGWGEGFEQRDIKVDGGTLNVHFWHPDIEQPKMYEKKTEQIPTKPEKQRP
;
A
#
# COMPACT_ATOMS: atom_id res chain seq x y z
N MET A 1 -19.51 6.37 28.91
CA MET A 1 -18.40 6.79 28.03
C MET A 1 -18.82 6.37 26.65
N GLU A 2 -19.01 7.32 25.73
CA GLU A 2 -19.25 6.98 24.32
C GLU A 2 -17.97 6.31 23.80
N GLU A 3 -18.10 5.09 23.27
CA GLU A 3 -17.05 4.52 22.43
C GLU A 3 -16.90 5.44 21.23
N LYS A 4 -15.82 6.23 21.19
CA LYS A 4 -15.44 6.94 19.96
C LYS A 4 -15.17 5.85 18.92
N GLY A 5 -16.02 5.74 17.91
CA GLY A 5 -15.83 4.76 16.85
C GLY A 5 -14.56 5.06 16.07
N THR A 6 -13.67 4.08 15.94
CA THR A 6 -12.49 4.17 15.07
C THR A 6 -12.91 4.22 13.62
N ILE A 7 -12.43 5.24 12.90
CA ILE A 7 -12.69 5.45 11.48
C ILE A 7 -11.58 4.76 10.68
N HIS A 8 -11.94 4.03 9.63
CA HIS A 8 -10.98 3.32 8.79
C HIS A 8 -11.02 3.88 7.37
N ILE A 9 -9.89 4.39 6.90
CA ILE A 9 -9.72 4.96 5.57
C ILE A 9 -8.61 4.21 4.85
N HIS A 10 -8.83 3.85 3.59
CA HIS A 10 -7.80 3.28 2.73
C HIS A 10 -7.41 4.34 1.69
N LEU A 11 -6.13 4.67 1.63
CA LEU A 11 -5.54 5.47 0.56
C LEU A 11 -4.99 4.50 -0.49
N LEU A 12 -5.55 4.53 -1.70
CA LEU A 12 -5.17 3.63 -2.79
C LEU A 12 -4.40 4.36 -3.88
N THR A 13 -3.28 3.77 -4.27
CA THR A 13 -2.44 4.25 -5.36
C THR A 13 -2.06 3.07 -6.23
N GLU A 14 -2.19 3.19 -7.55
CA GLU A 14 -1.94 2.06 -8.45
C GLU A 14 -0.47 1.62 -8.35
N LEU A 15 -0.23 0.32 -8.27
CA LEU A 15 1.14 -0.21 -8.29
C LEU A 15 1.62 -0.38 -9.71
N THR A 16 2.94 -0.28 -9.86
CA THR A 16 3.65 -0.76 -11.05
C THR A 16 4.76 -1.70 -10.61
N GLY A 17 5.37 -2.43 -11.54
CA GLY A 17 6.46 -3.36 -11.24
C GLY A 17 7.34 -3.60 -12.46
N ASN A 18 8.49 -4.21 -12.24
CA ASN A 18 9.38 -4.67 -13.31
C ASN A 18 9.65 -6.17 -13.12
N LEU A 19 9.40 -6.95 -14.17
CA LEU A 19 9.69 -8.38 -14.22
C LEU A 19 10.95 -8.64 -15.04
N TYR A 20 11.96 -9.21 -14.39
CA TYR A 20 13.22 -9.61 -15.00
C TYR A 20 13.19 -11.11 -15.27
N SER A 21 13.19 -11.50 -16.55
CA SER A 21 13.14 -12.90 -16.97
C SER A 21 14.43 -13.65 -16.65
N GLU A 22 14.32 -14.90 -16.20
CA GLU A 22 15.49 -15.78 -16.01
C GLU A 22 15.93 -16.46 -17.33
N GLU A 23 15.19 -16.33 -18.43
CA GLU A 23 15.49 -16.99 -19.72
C GLU A 23 16.58 -16.30 -20.58
N SER A 24 17.12 -15.15 -20.15
CA SER A 24 18.06 -14.33 -20.94
C SER A 24 19.52 -14.85 -20.99
N GLU A 25 19.82 -16.09 -20.55
CA GLU A 25 21.21 -16.60 -20.54
C GLU A 25 21.74 -17.08 -21.92
N TRP A 26 20.92 -17.10 -22.98
CA TRP A 26 21.31 -17.70 -24.28
C TRP A 26 21.02 -16.88 -25.55
N GLU A 27 20.48 -15.66 -25.45
CA GLU A 27 20.28 -14.80 -26.63
C GLU A 27 21.41 -13.78 -26.78
N GLU A 28 22.10 -13.82 -27.93
CA GLU A 28 23.20 -12.90 -28.28
C GLU A 28 22.73 -11.45 -28.57
N ASP A 29 21.47 -11.11 -28.26
CA ASP A 29 20.85 -9.81 -28.53
C ASP A 29 20.29 -9.21 -27.23
N TRP A 30 21.19 -8.70 -26.39
CA TRP A 30 20.82 -7.93 -25.19
C TRP A 30 19.89 -6.78 -25.59
N SER A 31 18.64 -6.86 -25.14
CA SER A 31 17.66 -5.80 -25.34
C SER A 31 17.69 -4.80 -24.18
N GLU A 32 17.26 -3.56 -24.42
CA GLU A 32 17.11 -2.54 -23.35
C GLU A 32 16.13 -3.02 -22.24
N SER A 33 15.24 -3.96 -22.56
CA SER A 33 14.32 -4.60 -21.61
C SER A 33 15.01 -5.56 -20.65
N ASP A 34 16.17 -6.12 -21.00
CA ASP A 34 16.93 -7.00 -20.10
C ASP A 34 17.61 -6.20 -18.97
N GLU A 35 17.90 -4.92 -19.20
CA GLU A 35 18.51 -4.02 -18.21
C GLU A 35 17.48 -3.48 -17.21
N TYR A 36 16.28 -3.14 -17.68
CA TYR A 36 15.25 -2.47 -16.87
C TYR A 36 14.06 -3.36 -16.48
N GLY A 37 13.97 -4.58 -17.01
CA GLY A 37 12.85 -5.48 -16.79
C GLY A 37 11.63 -5.11 -17.64
N MET A 38 10.72 -6.06 -17.82
CA MET A 38 9.43 -5.81 -18.46
C MET A 38 8.53 -5.04 -17.48
N PRO A 39 8.08 -3.81 -17.82
CA PRO A 39 7.19 -3.05 -16.95
C PRO A 39 5.81 -3.70 -16.90
N LEU A 40 5.24 -3.76 -15.70
CA LEU A 40 3.92 -4.28 -15.40
C LEU A 40 3.05 -3.20 -14.77
N ASP A 41 1.80 -3.10 -15.21
CA ASP A 41 0.79 -2.24 -14.57
C ASP A 41 0.05 -2.97 -13.43
N GLY A 42 -0.85 -2.25 -12.74
CA GLY A 42 -1.60 -2.82 -11.61
C GLY A 42 -2.48 -4.00 -12.00
N THR A 43 -2.94 -4.09 -13.25
CA THR A 43 -3.74 -5.21 -13.75
C THR A 43 -2.87 -6.46 -13.91
N GLU A 44 -1.68 -6.30 -14.48
CA GLU A 44 -0.72 -7.40 -14.65
C GLU A 44 -0.14 -7.87 -13.31
N LEU A 45 0.11 -6.95 -12.38
CA LEU A 45 0.56 -7.29 -11.03
C LEU A 45 -0.48 -8.06 -10.21
N ALA A 46 -1.77 -7.97 -10.55
CA ALA A 46 -2.82 -8.70 -9.85
C ALA A 46 -2.61 -10.22 -9.89
N ASP A 47 -1.99 -10.76 -10.95
CA ASP A 47 -1.64 -12.17 -11.06
C ASP A 47 -0.57 -12.61 -10.04
N TYR A 48 0.20 -11.64 -9.51
CA TYR A 48 1.25 -11.83 -8.52
C TYR A 48 0.83 -11.40 -7.09
N GLU A 49 -0.45 -11.10 -6.86
CA GLU A 49 -0.93 -10.55 -5.58
C GLU A 49 -0.47 -11.34 -4.36
N GLU A 50 -0.58 -12.67 -4.39
CA GLU A 50 -0.24 -13.53 -3.25
C GLU A 50 1.25 -13.45 -2.90
N VAL A 51 2.13 -13.50 -3.89
CA VAL A 51 3.59 -13.45 -3.66
C VAL A 51 4.03 -12.06 -3.20
N ILE A 52 3.43 -10.99 -3.74
CA ILE A 52 3.69 -9.61 -3.31
C ILE A 52 3.21 -9.45 -1.85
N ARG A 53 2.02 -9.97 -1.52
CA ARG A 53 1.48 -9.94 -0.16
C ARG A 53 2.35 -10.69 0.84
N GLU A 54 2.95 -11.82 0.43
CA GLU A 54 3.90 -12.54 1.27
C GLU A 54 5.20 -11.77 1.49
N GLU A 55 5.76 -11.14 0.47
CA GLU A 55 6.99 -10.36 0.64
C GLU A 55 6.75 -9.12 1.50
N LEU A 56 5.60 -8.45 1.37
CA LEU A 56 5.21 -7.35 2.27
C LEU A 56 5.19 -7.77 3.74
N LYS A 57 4.63 -8.94 4.05
CA LYS A 57 4.63 -9.49 5.41
C LYS A 57 6.04 -9.78 5.93
N ARG A 58 6.98 -10.14 5.05
CA ARG A 58 8.39 -10.39 5.40
C ARG A 58 9.18 -9.10 5.56
N TYR A 59 8.87 -8.09 4.74
CA TYR A 59 9.49 -6.78 4.79
C TYR A 59 9.18 -6.07 6.11
N GLY A 60 7.91 -6.09 6.51
CA GLY A 60 7.42 -5.48 7.74
C GLY A 60 6.20 -4.61 7.48
N GLU A 61 5.17 -4.78 8.29
CA GLU A 61 3.98 -3.91 8.32
C GLU A 61 4.30 -2.67 9.18
N ASP A 62 5.25 -1.84 8.72
CA ASP A 62 5.65 -0.66 9.47
C ASP A 62 4.51 0.36 9.52
N ASP A 63 4.23 0.85 10.74
CA ASP A 63 3.35 1.99 10.93
C ASP A 63 4.10 3.27 10.57
N LEU A 64 3.71 3.90 9.47
CA LEU A 64 4.36 5.10 8.97
C LEU A 64 4.23 6.29 9.95
N MET A 65 3.24 6.29 10.85
CA MET A 65 3.08 7.37 11.82
C MET A 65 4.30 7.54 12.75
N GLN A 66 5.14 6.52 12.91
CA GLN A 66 6.38 6.62 13.68
C GLN A 66 7.41 7.59 13.06
N TYR A 67 7.32 7.85 11.76
CA TYR A 67 8.20 8.73 11.00
C TYR A 67 7.54 10.08 10.65
N PHE A 68 6.27 10.25 11.00
CA PHE A 68 5.52 11.45 10.64
C PHE A 68 5.94 12.65 11.51
N ASP A 69 6.54 13.66 10.87
CA ASP A 69 7.04 14.89 11.50
C ASP A 69 6.23 16.15 11.13
N GLY A 70 5.06 15.96 10.50
CA GLY A 70 4.15 17.04 10.15
C GLY A 70 3.34 17.58 11.33
N SER A 71 2.18 18.16 11.02
CA SER A 71 1.33 18.89 11.97
C SER A 71 0.91 18.07 13.19
N GLU A 72 1.07 18.65 14.40
CA GLU A 72 0.63 18.02 15.67
C GLU A 72 -0.86 17.62 15.65
N SER A 73 -1.69 18.36 14.90
CA SER A 73 -3.11 18.03 14.72
C SER A 73 -3.31 16.67 14.07
N ILE A 74 -2.51 16.33 13.05
CA ILE A 74 -2.58 15.03 12.36
C ILE A 74 -2.11 13.91 13.29
N GLN A 75 -1.02 14.13 14.03
CA GLN A 75 -0.50 13.17 15.02
C GLN A 75 -1.54 12.81 16.09
N GLY A 76 -2.41 13.74 16.48
CA GLY A 76 -3.50 13.47 17.43
C GLY A 76 -4.69 12.70 16.83
N LYS A 77 -4.88 12.77 15.51
CA LYS A 77 -6.06 12.23 14.81
C LYS A 77 -5.81 10.85 14.23
N ILE A 78 -4.64 10.57 13.69
CA ILE A 78 -4.28 9.26 13.11
C ILE A 78 -3.64 8.39 14.19
N GLN A 79 -4.19 7.19 14.38
CA GLN A 79 -3.67 6.19 15.31
C GLN A 79 -2.60 5.31 14.66
N SER A 80 -2.81 4.94 13.40
CA SER A 80 -1.87 4.11 12.64
C SER A 80 -2.02 4.37 11.13
N ALA A 81 -0.93 4.17 10.40
CA ALA A 81 -0.87 4.23 8.96
C ALA A 81 -0.02 3.06 8.43
N VAL A 82 -0.66 1.93 8.15
CA VAL A 82 0.03 0.68 7.76
C VAL A 82 -0.08 0.46 6.27
N VAL A 83 1.07 0.23 5.62
CA VAL A 83 1.13 -0.05 4.18
C VAL A 83 0.83 -1.53 3.90
N THR A 84 0.06 -1.77 2.84
CA THR A 84 -0.29 -3.09 2.32
C THR A 84 -0.70 -2.97 0.85
N ILE A 85 -1.33 -4.01 0.30
CA ILE A 85 -1.91 -4.00 -1.05
C ILE A 85 -3.37 -4.41 -1.02
N GLU A 86 -4.16 -3.81 -1.92
CA GLU A 86 -5.55 -4.18 -2.17
C GLU A 86 -5.81 -4.35 -3.67
N ASN A 87 -6.37 -5.50 -4.03
CA ASN A 87 -6.89 -5.74 -5.36
C ASN A 87 -8.31 -5.19 -5.45
N LYS A 88 -8.54 -4.33 -6.43
CA LYS A 88 -9.85 -3.73 -6.67
C LYS A 88 -10.16 -3.76 -8.15
N ASP A 89 -11.25 -4.45 -8.47
CA ASP A 89 -11.74 -4.61 -9.84
C ASP A 89 -10.68 -5.17 -10.80
N GLY A 90 -9.76 -6.00 -10.29
CA GLY A 90 -8.68 -6.63 -11.06
C GLY A 90 -7.40 -5.80 -11.17
N ILE A 91 -7.34 -4.61 -10.54
CA ILE A 91 -6.16 -3.75 -10.50
C ILE A 91 -5.59 -3.80 -9.09
N LEU A 92 -4.28 -4.04 -8.97
CA LEU A 92 -3.56 -4.07 -7.71
C LEU A 92 -3.10 -2.65 -7.31
N TYR A 93 -3.51 -2.25 -6.12
CA TYR A 93 -3.17 -0.95 -5.53
C TYR A 93 -2.27 -1.11 -4.31
N GLY A 94 -1.31 -0.20 -4.17
CA GLY A 94 -0.67 0.11 -2.91
C GLY A 94 -1.71 0.76 -2.02
N CYS A 95 -1.80 0.28 -0.79
CA CYS A 95 -2.84 0.68 0.14
C CYS A 95 -2.22 1.11 1.47
N THR A 96 -2.39 2.37 1.85
CA THR A 96 -2.13 2.78 3.24
C THR A 96 -3.45 2.74 4.01
N LYS A 97 -3.53 1.82 4.98
CA LYS A 97 -4.67 1.68 5.88
C LYS A 97 -4.50 2.61 7.06
N LEU A 98 -5.42 3.54 7.19
CA LEU A 98 -5.48 4.51 8.27
C LEU A 98 -6.53 4.12 9.29
N GLU A 99 -6.13 4.11 10.55
CA GLU A 99 -7.05 4.14 11.69
C GLU A 99 -7.06 5.54 12.28
N LEU A 100 -8.24 6.17 12.35
CA LEU A 100 -8.39 7.54 12.84
C LEU A 100 -9.34 7.63 14.02
N ASN A 101 -8.99 8.48 14.98
CA ASN A 101 -9.87 8.92 16.07
C ASN A 101 -10.87 10.00 15.62
N GLU A 102 -10.50 10.75 14.60
CA GLU A 102 -11.24 11.90 14.08
C GLU A 102 -10.88 12.09 12.59
N LEU A 103 -11.83 12.57 11.79
CA LEU A 103 -11.59 12.86 10.39
C LEU A 103 -10.58 14.01 10.23
N LEU A 104 -9.73 13.87 9.21
CA LEU A 104 -8.86 14.95 8.77
C LEU A 104 -9.70 15.98 8.01
N SER A 105 -9.37 17.26 8.23
CA SER A 105 -9.78 18.34 7.33
C SER A 105 -9.12 18.18 5.97
N GLN A 106 -9.60 18.91 4.97
CA GLN A 106 -9.03 18.84 3.61
C GLN A 106 -7.54 19.22 3.57
N GLU A 107 -7.13 20.22 4.36
CA GLU A 107 -5.73 20.66 4.44
C GLU A 107 -4.84 19.60 5.10
N GLU A 108 -5.30 19.03 6.22
CA GLU A 108 -4.59 17.95 6.93
C GLU A 108 -4.47 16.69 6.07
N LEU A 109 -5.52 16.38 5.32
CA LEU A 109 -5.56 15.26 4.41
C LEU A 109 -4.59 15.43 3.25
N GLN A 110 -4.49 16.64 2.70
CA GLN A 110 -3.52 16.96 1.66
C GLN A 110 -2.08 16.81 2.19
N GLU A 111 -1.77 17.42 3.34
CA GLU A 111 -0.47 17.29 4.00
C GLU A 111 -0.10 15.81 4.22
N PHE A 112 -1.05 15.02 4.74
CA PHE A 112 -0.83 13.61 4.99
C PHE A 112 -0.66 12.80 3.70
N THR A 113 -1.39 13.14 2.64
CA THR A 113 -1.25 12.48 1.32
C THR A 113 0.12 12.79 0.70
N GLU A 114 0.60 14.02 0.83
CA GLU A 114 1.95 14.42 0.41
C GLU A 114 3.02 13.64 1.20
N TYR A 115 2.83 13.47 2.50
CA TYR A 115 3.68 12.62 3.34
C TYR A 115 3.71 11.16 2.86
N ILE A 116 2.55 10.53 2.61
CA ILE A 116 2.49 9.14 2.11
C ILE A 116 3.17 9.02 0.74
N THR A 117 2.98 10.01 -0.13
CA THR A 117 3.62 10.03 -1.46
C THR A 117 5.14 10.13 -1.33
N GLY A 118 5.66 10.93 -0.39
CA GLY A 118 7.08 10.97 -0.05
C GLY A 118 7.57 9.62 0.45
N GLN A 119 6.88 9.02 1.43
CA GLN A 119 7.22 7.69 1.94
C GLN A 119 7.27 6.62 0.85
N TYR A 120 6.39 6.68 -0.16
CA TYR A 120 6.44 5.76 -1.28
C TYR A 120 7.60 6.03 -2.25
N SER A 121 8.03 7.29 -2.40
CA SER A 121 9.06 7.70 -3.34
C SER A 121 10.50 7.51 -2.85
N ASP A 122 10.81 7.94 -1.62
CA ASP A 122 12.19 8.02 -1.10
C ASP A 122 12.34 7.48 0.34
N GLY A 123 11.25 6.92 0.87
CA GLY A 123 11.20 6.36 2.21
C GLY A 123 10.98 4.85 2.20
N TRP A 124 9.88 4.43 2.83
CA TRP A 124 9.50 3.02 2.94
C TRP A 124 9.36 2.32 1.57
N GLY A 125 8.77 2.99 0.58
CA GLY A 125 8.50 2.42 -0.74
C GLY A 125 9.77 2.14 -1.53
N GLU A 126 10.74 3.06 -1.53
CA GLU A 126 12.07 2.84 -2.14
C GLU A 126 12.75 1.62 -1.51
N GLY A 127 12.65 1.48 -0.19
CA GLY A 127 13.22 0.34 0.51
C GLY A 127 12.53 -0.99 0.16
N PHE A 128 11.22 -0.98 -0.12
CA PHE A 128 10.48 -2.16 -0.56
C PHE A 128 10.78 -2.52 -2.02
N GLU A 129 10.92 -1.52 -2.90
CA GLU A 129 11.24 -1.70 -4.31
C GLU A 129 12.53 -2.51 -4.54
N GLN A 130 13.51 -2.36 -3.65
CA GLN A 130 14.76 -3.12 -3.70
C GLN A 130 14.62 -4.61 -3.34
N ARG A 131 13.41 -5.09 -3.05
CA ARG A 131 13.16 -6.51 -2.75
C ARG A 131 12.92 -7.31 -4.02
N ASP A 132 13.80 -8.26 -4.24
CA ASP A 132 13.67 -9.27 -5.30
C ASP A 132 12.64 -10.33 -4.91
N ILE A 133 11.46 -10.27 -5.52
CA ILE A 133 10.40 -11.26 -5.34
C ILE A 133 10.58 -12.35 -6.39
N LYS A 134 10.94 -13.56 -5.96
CA LYS A 134 11.04 -14.71 -6.88
C LYS A 134 9.65 -15.17 -7.31
N VAL A 135 9.44 -15.19 -8.62
CA VAL A 135 8.18 -15.61 -9.26
C VAL A 135 8.48 -16.66 -10.34
N ASP A 136 7.44 -17.31 -10.86
CA ASP A 136 7.63 -18.21 -11.99
C ASP A 136 8.12 -17.41 -13.21
N GLY A 137 9.23 -17.85 -13.80
CA GLY A 137 9.84 -17.20 -14.97
C GLY A 137 10.75 -16.00 -14.68
N GLY A 138 10.94 -15.56 -13.43
CA GLY A 138 11.73 -14.36 -13.19
C GLY A 138 11.86 -13.85 -11.75
N THR A 139 12.35 -12.62 -11.67
CA THR A 139 12.40 -11.81 -10.46
C THR A 139 11.54 -10.57 -10.66
N LEU A 140 10.65 -10.28 -9.71
CA LEU A 140 9.75 -9.15 -9.74
C LEU A 140 10.18 -8.12 -8.69
N ASN A 141 10.30 -6.86 -9.11
CA ASN A 141 10.35 -5.71 -8.20
C ASN A 141 9.04 -4.91 -8.32
N VAL A 142 8.55 -4.38 -7.20
CA VAL A 142 7.25 -3.70 -7.13
C VAL A 142 7.44 -2.28 -6.64
N HIS A 143 6.79 -1.35 -7.33
CA HIS A 143 6.89 0.08 -7.14
C HIS A 143 5.59 0.63 -6.55
N PHE A 144 5.69 1.22 -5.36
CA PHE A 144 4.60 1.99 -4.76
C PHE A 144 4.54 3.43 -5.28
N TRP A 145 5.61 3.89 -5.94
CA TRP A 145 5.71 5.21 -6.52
C TRP A 145 6.13 5.14 -7.99
N HIS A 146 5.56 6.02 -8.81
CA HIS A 146 5.99 6.24 -10.19
C HIS A 146 5.77 7.72 -10.60
N PRO A 147 6.45 8.24 -11.63
CA PRO A 147 6.34 9.67 -12.00
C PRO A 147 4.92 10.13 -12.38
N ASP A 148 4.13 9.21 -12.95
CA ASP A 148 2.76 9.48 -13.40
C ASP A 148 1.67 9.12 -12.36
N ILE A 149 2.08 9.01 -11.09
CA ILE A 149 1.19 8.58 -10.00
C ILE A 149 0.04 9.57 -9.80
N GLU A 150 -1.19 9.05 -9.83
CA GLU A 150 -2.36 9.84 -9.49
C GLU A 150 -2.40 10.11 -7.98
N GLN A 151 -3.10 11.18 -7.57
CA GLN A 151 -3.33 11.39 -6.13
C GLN A 151 -4.04 10.18 -5.51
N PRO A 152 -3.59 9.72 -4.33
CA PRO A 152 -4.19 8.59 -3.63
C PRO A 152 -5.72 8.70 -3.52
N LYS A 153 -6.42 7.67 -4.01
CA LYS A 153 -7.88 7.57 -4.00
C LYS A 153 -8.35 7.09 -2.64
N MET A 154 -9.30 7.81 -2.05
CA MET A 154 -9.76 7.52 -0.68
C MET A 154 -10.99 6.64 -0.67
N TYR A 155 -10.95 5.61 0.18
CA TYR A 155 -12.08 4.72 0.42
C TYR A 155 -12.32 4.55 1.91
N GLU A 156 -13.45 5.08 2.39
CA GLU A 156 -13.91 4.79 3.75
C GLU A 156 -14.41 3.36 3.82
N LYS A 157 -13.74 2.53 4.61
CA LYS A 157 -14.26 1.20 4.90
C LYS A 157 -15.33 1.36 5.97
N LYS A 158 -16.60 1.14 5.59
CA LYS A 158 -17.69 1.07 6.58
C LYS A 158 -17.34 -0.04 7.56
N THR A 159 -17.04 0.32 8.81
CA THR A 159 -16.99 -0.63 9.91
C THR A 159 -18.37 -1.26 10.01
N GLU A 160 -18.49 -2.54 9.62
CA GLU A 160 -19.64 -3.33 9.99
C GLU A 160 -19.68 -3.32 11.52
N GLN A 161 -20.67 -2.61 12.09
CA GLN A 161 -20.95 -2.71 13.51
C GLN A 161 -21.20 -4.18 13.80
N ILE A 162 -20.28 -4.82 14.52
CA ILE A 162 -20.49 -6.16 15.03
C ILE A 162 -21.78 -6.06 15.86
N PRO A 163 -22.87 -6.77 15.50
CA PRO A 163 -24.08 -6.71 16.30
C PRO A 163 -23.72 -7.23 17.69
N THR A 164 -23.77 -6.35 18.67
CA THR A 164 -23.65 -6.72 20.08
C THR A 164 -24.72 -7.77 20.33
N LYS A 165 -24.28 -9.02 20.57
CA LYS A 165 -25.18 -10.12 20.93
C LYS A 165 -26.02 -9.64 22.11
N PRO A 166 -27.37 -9.68 22.05
CA PRO A 166 -28.18 -9.34 23.19
C PRO A 166 -27.83 -10.32 24.31
N GLU A 167 -27.44 -9.75 25.45
CA GLU A 167 -27.13 -10.46 26.68
C GLU A 167 -28.35 -11.29 27.05
N LYS A 168 -28.24 -12.62 26.98
CA LYS A 168 -29.30 -13.53 27.42
C LYS A 168 -29.49 -13.34 28.93
N GLN A 169 -30.50 -12.57 29.32
CA GLN A 169 -31.06 -12.67 30.66
C GLN A 169 -31.56 -14.11 30.84
N ARG A 170 -30.91 -14.84 31.75
CA ARG A 170 -31.42 -16.14 32.21
C ARG A 170 -32.44 -15.88 33.33
N PRO A 171 -33.55 -16.64 33.36
CA PRO A 171 -34.62 -16.49 34.35
C PRO A 171 -34.18 -16.84 35.78
#